data_AF-A0A660XED1-F1
#
_entry.id   AF-A0A660XED1-F1
#
_cell.length_a   1.000
_cell.length_b   1.000
_cell.length_c   1.000
_cell.angle_alpha   90.00
_cell.angle_beta   90.00
_cell.angle_gamma   90.00
#
_symmetry.space_group_name_H-M   'P 1'
#
loop_
_entity.id
_entity.type
_entity.pdbx_description
1 polymer ?
#
loop_
_entity_poly.entity_id
_entity_poly.type
_entity_poly.pdbx_seq_one_letter_code
_entity_poly.pdbx_strand_id
1 'polypeptide(L)'
;MSLNHFFKTFGEIEYLDTENWSLKASLSGKQYIFFANSTFYQINGKWFHLPTTIERLSYGLYIPEKEFIRVLKLDAFPDLKFNIADNH
;
A
#
# COMPACT_ATOMS: atom_id res chain seq x y z
N MET A 1 -1.43 2.24 -8.90
CA MET A 1 -0.80 3.18 -7.96
C MET A 1 0.55 2.63 -7.49
N SER A 2 1.60 3.44 -7.47
CA SER A 2 2.91 3.05 -6.92
C SER A 2 2.93 3.26 -5.41
N LEU A 3 3.12 2.18 -4.64
CA LEU A 3 3.24 2.25 -3.17
C LEU A 3 4.49 3.04 -2.78
N ASN A 4 5.61 2.81 -3.46
CA ASN A 4 6.86 3.53 -3.21
C ASN A 4 6.71 5.04 -3.41
N HIS A 5 6.05 5.46 -4.50
CA HIS A 5 5.83 6.89 -4.73
C HIS A 5 4.90 7.48 -3.65
N PHE A 6 3.80 6.80 -3.34
CA PHE A 6 2.86 7.27 -2.33
C PHE A 6 3.53 7.47 -0.96
N PHE A 7 4.22 6.47 -0.43
CA PHE A 7 4.83 6.55 0.90
C PHE A 7 6.02 7.52 0.95
N LYS A 8 6.64 7.86 -0.19
CA LYS A 8 7.60 8.97 -0.26
C LYS A 8 6.92 10.35 -0.14
N THR A 9 5.69 10.47 -0.62
CA THR A 9 4.99 11.76 -0.67
C THR A 9 4.18 12.04 0.60
N PHE A 10 3.52 11.01 1.15
CA PHE A 10 2.53 11.18 2.22
C PHE A 10 2.87 10.47 3.53
N GLY A 11 3.91 9.63 3.54
CA GLY A 11 4.35 8.89 4.71
C GLY A 11 5.87 8.88 4.81
N GLU A 12 6.41 7.77 5.29
CA GLU A 12 7.84 7.53 5.35
C GLU A 12 8.15 6.09 4.93
N ILE A 13 9.16 5.89 4.07
CA ILE A 13 9.65 4.54 3.78
C ILE A 13 10.72 4.19 4.81
N GLU A 14 10.47 3.17 5.62
CA GLU A 14 11.46 2.66 6.57
C GLU A 14 12.52 1.81 5.84
N TYR A 15 12.09 0.90 4.97
CA TYR A 15 12.98 0.03 4.21
C TYR A 15 12.29 -0.58 2.98
N LEU A 16 13.07 -0.86 1.94
CA LEU A 16 12.70 -1.66 0.78
C LEU A 16 13.65 -2.85 0.69
N ASP A 17 13.13 -4.05 1.00
CA ASP A 17 13.85 -5.29 0.82
C ASP A 17 13.83 -5.69 -0.65
N THR A 18 14.96 -5.61 -1.34
CA THR A 18 15.06 -6.01 -2.76
C THR A 18 15.38 -7.49 -2.96
N GLU A 19 15.67 -8.23 -1.90
CA GLU A 19 15.85 -9.68 -1.95
C GLU A 19 14.48 -10.36 -1.88
N ASN A 20 13.69 -10.03 -0.86
CA ASN A 20 12.35 -10.57 -0.65
C ASN A 20 11.23 -9.73 -1.28
N TRP A 21 11.57 -8.59 -1.88
CA TRP A 21 10.62 -7.63 -2.45
C TRP A 21 9.50 -7.25 -1.50
N SER A 22 9.88 -6.70 -0.35
CA SER A 22 8.94 -6.14 0.62
C SER A 22 9.19 -4.65 0.85
N LEU A 23 8.12 -3.88 1.00
CA LEU A 23 8.16 -2.47 1.34
C LEU A 23 7.61 -2.28 2.75
N LYS A 24 8.44 -1.73 3.63
CA LYS A 24 8.06 -1.32 4.97
C LYS A 24 7.97 0.21 5.03
N ALA A 25 6.82 0.72 5.43
CA ALA A 25 6.56 2.15 5.45
C ALA A 25 5.66 2.56 6.61
N SER A 26 5.70 3.83 7.01
CA SER A 26 4.84 4.39 8.04
C SER A 26 3.92 5.47 7.48
N LEU A 27 2.70 5.55 8.01
CA LEU A 27 1.72 6.61 7.71
C LEU A 27 0.77 6.76 8.90
N SER A 28 0.55 7.99 9.36
CA SER A 28 -0.40 8.31 10.46
C SER A 28 -0.22 7.45 11.72
N GLY A 29 1.03 7.15 12.11
CA GLY A 29 1.35 6.34 13.28
C GLY A 29 1.14 4.82 13.10
N LYS A 30 0.84 4.38 11.88
CA LYS A 30 0.74 2.97 11.52
C LYS A 30 1.93 2.54 10.66
N GLN A 31 2.40 1.33 10.89
CA GLN A 31 3.42 0.67 10.08
C GLN A 31 2.76 -0.31 9.12
N TYR A 32 3.11 -0.21 7.86
CA TYR A 32 2.64 -1.03 6.76
C TYR A 32 3.78 -1.89 6.24
N ILE A 33 3.48 -3.15 5.91
CA ILE A 33 4.41 -4.03 5.19
C ILE A 33 3.68 -4.64 4.00
N PHE A 34 4.18 -4.36 2.80
CA PHE A 34 3.67 -4.89 1.54
C PHE A 34 4.66 -5.86 0.94
N PHE A 35 4.18 -6.95 0.36
CA PHE A 35 5.02 -8.00 -0.22
C PHE A 35 4.69 -8.14 -1.70
N ALA A 36 5.71 -8.17 -2.57
CA ALA A 36 5.51 -8.45 -3.98
C ALA A 36 4.87 -9.83 -4.19
N ASN A 37 4.06 -9.92 -5.24
CA ASN A 37 3.37 -11.14 -5.67
C ASN A 37 2.49 -11.77 -4.57
N SER A 38 2.09 -10.98 -3.58
CA SER A 38 1.21 -11.40 -2.48
C SER A 38 -0.10 -10.64 -2.53
N THR A 39 -1.20 -11.28 -2.15
CA THR A 39 -2.46 -10.61 -1.82
C THR A 39 -2.52 -10.21 -0.35
N PHE A 40 -1.51 -10.56 0.45
CA PHE A 40 -1.46 -10.24 1.87
C PHE A 40 -0.50 -9.09 2.16
N TYR A 41 -0.85 -8.27 3.15
CA TYR A 41 -0.03 -7.20 3.68
C TYR A 41 -0.22 -7.11 5.20
N GLN A 42 0.64 -6.36 5.87
CA GLN A 42 0.55 -6.15 7.31
C GLN A 42 0.32 -4.69 7.67
N ILE A 43 -0.44 -4.47 8.75
CA ILE A 43 -0.55 -3.19 9.44
C ILE A 43 -0.31 -3.42 10.93
N ASN A 44 0.69 -2.77 11.49
CA ASN A 44 1.12 -2.95 12.89
C ASN A 44 1.27 -4.43 13.26
N GLY A 45 1.84 -5.23 12.36
CA GLY A 45 2.05 -6.68 12.51
C GLY A 45 0.82 -7.58 12.30
N LYS A 46 -0.38 -7.02 12.11
CA LYS A 46 -1.60 -7.79 11.80
C LYS A 46 -1.73 -8.01 10.30
N TRP A 47 -2.14 -9.21 9.90
CA TRP A 47 -2.33 -9.57 8.50
C TRP A 47 -3.68 -9.11 7.95
N PHE A 48 -3.66 -8.62 6.71
CA PHE A 48 -4.83 -8.19 5.94
C PHE A 48 -4.72 -8.72 4.51
N HIS A 49 -5.87 -8.81 3.83
CA HIS A 49 -5.97 -9.36 2.48
C HIS A 49 -6.50 -8.31 1.49
N LEU A 50 -5.85 -8.22 0.34
CA LEU A 50 -6.22 -7.42 -0.81
C LEU A 50 -6.94 -8.31 -1.84
N PRO A 51 -7.99 -7.81 -2.52
CA PRO A 51 -8.64 -8.51 -3.63
C PRO A 51 -7.71 -8.85 -4.80
N THR A 52 -6.61 -8.10 -4.95
CA THR A 52 -5.63 -8.27 -6.02
C THR A 52 -4.22 -8.32 -5.45
N THR A 53 -3.36 -9.04 -6.15
CA THR A 53 -1.95 -9.17 -5.82
C THR A 53 -1.22 -7.83 -5.94
N ILE A 54 -0.22 -7.62 -5.09
CA ILE A 54 0.74 -6.53 -5.21
C ILE A 54 1.75 -6.88 -6.29
N GLU A 55 1.79 -6.08 -7.35
CA GLU A 55 2.69 -6.32 -8.48
C GLU A 55 4.05 -5.68 -8.23
N ARG A 56 5.11 -6.40 -8.57
CA ARG A 56 6.45 -5.84 -8.68
C ARG A 56 6.66 -5.35 -10.11
N LEU A 57 6.90 -4.05 -10.28
CA LEU A 57 7.29 -3.47 -11.56
C LEU A 57 8.58 -2.67 -11.41
N SER A 58 9.63 -3.13 -12.11
CA SER A 58 10.99 -2.58 -12.10
C SER A 58 11.51 -2.20 -10.71
N TYR A 59 11.23 -0.98 -10.26
CA TYR A 59 11.78 -0.34 -9.06
C TYR A 59 10.78 -0.16 -7.92
N GLY A 60 9.59 -0.77 -8.00
CA GLY A 60 8.60 -0.59 -6.94
C GLY A 60 7.48 -1.61 -6.91
N LEU A 61 6.65 -1.45 -5.88
CA LEU A 61 5.44 -2.23 -5.66
C LEU A 61 4.22 -1.41 -6.08
N TYR A 62 3.29 -2.09 -6.74
CA TYR A 62 2.11 -1.49 -7.34
C TYR A 62 0.86 -2.25 -6.92
N ILE A 63 -0.20 -1.50 -6.64
CA ILE A 63 -1.54 -2.04 -6.48
C ILE A 63 -2.55 -1.19 -7.26
N PRO A 64 -3.71 -1.74 -7.62
CA PRO A 64 -4.80 -0.94 -8.17
C PRO A 64 -5.16 0.19 -7.20
N GLU A 65 -5.40 1.38 -7.75
CA GLU A 65 -5.68 2.58 -6.95
C GLU A 65 -6.89 2.41 -6.04
N LYS A 66 -7.95 1.75 -6.53
CA LYS A 66 -9.13 1.41 -5.73
C LYS A 66 -8.81 0.62 -4.46
N GLU A 67 -7.86 -0.32 -4.53
CA GLU A 67 -7.47 -1.14 -3.37
C GLU A 67 -6.61 -0.33 -2.42
N PHE A 68 -5.75 0.52 -2.95
CA PHE A 68 -4.98 1.47 -2.16
C PHE A 68 -5.89 2.40 -1.32
N ILE A 69 -6.90 2.98 -1.95
CA ILE A 69 -7.89 3.83 -1.26
C ILE A 69 -8.67 3.04 -0.21
N ARG A 70 -8.98 1.78 -0.48
CA ARG A 70 -9.63 0.91 0.50
C ARG A 70 -8.76 0.73 1.75
N VAL A 71 -7.45 0.50 1.58
CA VAL A 71 -6.50 0.45 2.71
C VAL A 71 -6.50 1.78 3.47
N LEU A 72 -6.43 2.91 2.77
CA LEU A 72 -6.47 4.23 3.43
C LEU A 72 -7.77 4.48 4.20
N LYS A 73 -8.92 4.13 3.62
CA LYS A 73 -10.24 4.28 4.25
C LYS A 73 -10.38 3.44 5.51
N LEU A 74 -9.99 2.17 5.44
CA LEU A 74 -10.13 1.25 6.56
C LEU A 74 -9.22 1.66 7.72
N ASP A 75 -8.05 2.24 7.42
CA ASP A 75 -6.99 2.35 8.42
C ASP A 75 -6.59 3.77 8.83
N ALA A 76 -6.51 4.72 7.91
CA ALA A 76 -5.92 6.02 8.22
C ALA A 76 -6.94 7.16 8.14
N PHE A 77 -7.89 7.06 7.21
CA PHE A 77 -8.79 8.16 6.86
C PHE A 77 -10.20 7.62 6.55
N PRO A 78 -11.00 7.24 7.56
CA PRO A 78 -12.34 6.70 7.35
C PRO A 78 -13.27 7.67 6.59
N ASP A 79 -13.03 8.97 6.71
CA ASP A 79 -13.81 10.02 6.05
C ASP A 79 -13.36 10.35 4.62
N LEU A 80 -12.36 9.61 4.08
CA LEU A 80 -11.85 9.84 2.73
C LEU A 80 -12.97 9.64 1.70
N LYS A 81 -13.36 10.70 0.99
CA LYS A 81 -14.32 10.59 -0.13
C LYS A 81 -13.55 10.23 -1.40
N PHE A 82 -13.90 9.10 -2.00
CA PHE A 82 -13.35 8.69 -3.29
C PHE A 82 -14.50 8.40 -4.25
N ASN A 83 -14.49 9.10 -5.39
CA ASN A 83 -15.47 8.92 -6.45
C ASN A 83 -14.91 7.91 -7.45
N ILE A 84 -15.55 6.74 -7.54
CA ILE A 84 -15.13 5.67 -8.46
C ILE A 84 -15.28 6.08 -9.94
N ALA A 85 -16.04 7.15 -10.21
CA ALA A 85 -16.32 7.67 -11.55
C ALA A 85 -15.15 8.41 -12.23
N ASP A 86 -14.07 8.74 -11.52
CA ASP A 86 -12.96 9.52 -12.07
C ASP A 86 -11.88 8.66 -12.78
N ASN A 87 -12.10 7.34 -12.93
CA ASN A 87 -11.32 6.48 -13.82
C ASN A 87 -11.89 6.52 -15.24
N HIS A 88 -11.67 7.64 -15.94
CA HIS A 88 -11.87 7.76 -17.38
C HIS A 88 -10.56 7.56 -18.14
#